data_AF-A0A3C1YV87-F1
#
_entry.id   AF-A0A3C1YV87-F1
#
_cell.length_a   1.000
_cell.length_b   1.000
_cell.length_c   1.000
_cell.angle_alpha   90.00
_cell.angle_beta   90.00
_cell.angle_gamma   90.00
#
_symmetry.space_group_name_H-M   'P 1'
#
loop_
_entity.id
_entity.type
_entity.pdbx_description
1 polymer ?
#
loop_
_entity_poly.entity_id
_entity_poly.type
_entity_poly.pdbx_seq_one_letter_code
_entity_poly.pdbx_strand_id
1 'polypeptide(L)'
;EVIPRRASSVEDLIGGGFSTLTTKEKQGRVQGKATWKDGTWRVVMRRPLSSEEQENEAKLIPGRIQAISFAVWNGENKERNGQKAVAPWFQLALDPVTKA
;
A
#
# COMPACT_ATOMS: atom_id res chain seq x y z
N GLU A 1 2.10 -9.31 -24.64
CA GLU A 1 1.40 -8.59 -23.56
C GLU A 1 2.00 -7.21 -23.44
N VAL A 2 1.25 -6.16 -23.75
CA VAL A 2 1.73 -4.78 -23.62
C VAL A 2 1.60 -4.42 -22.15
N ILE A 3 2.71 -4.42 -21.40
CA ILE A 3 2.71 -3.92 -20.02
C ILE A 3 2.34 -2.44 -20.10
N PRO A 4 1.19 -2.00 -19.58
CA PRO A 4 0.83 -0.59 -19.59
C PRO A 4 1.93 0.18 -18.85
N ARG A 5 2.41 1.28 -19.41
CA ARG A 5 3.36 2.15 -18.70
C ARG A 5 2.64 2.70 -17.48
N ARG A 6 2.99 2.18 -16.30
CA ARG A 6 2.46 2.65 -15.03
C ARG A 6 2.86 4.10 -14.85
N ALA A 7 1.92 4.94 -14.47
CA ALA A 7 2.16 6.36 -14.20
C ALA A 7 3.11 6.58 -13.02
N SER A 8 3.25 5.59 -12.13
CA SER A 8 4.16 5.62 -10.99
C SER A 8 4.68 4.23 -10.63
N SER A 9 5.71 4.16 -9.78
CA SER A 9 6.25 2.93 -9.20
C SER A 9 5.30 2.25 -8.20
N VAL A 10 4.24 2.95 -7.79
CA VAL A 10 3.17 2.45 -6.90
C VAL A 10 1.86 2.36 -7.66
N GLU A 11 1.08 1.34 -7.36
CA GLU A 11 -0.28 1.14 -7.85
C GLU A 11 -1.22 1.03 -6.64
N ASP A 12 -2.35 1.73 -6.71
CA ASP A 12 -3.40 1.69 -5.70
C ASP A 12 -4.49 0.70 -6.13
N LEU A 13 -4.79 -0.26 -5.25
CA LEU A 13 -5.61 -1.44 -5.52
C LEU A 13 -6.67 -1.61 -4.41
N ILE A 14 -7.85 -2.11 -4.78
CA ILE A 14 -8.91 -2.48 -3.83
C ILE A 14 -9.15 -3.99 -3.94
N GLY A 15 -9.49 -4.63 -2.82
CA GLY A 15 -10.01 -6.00 -2.81
C GLY A 15 -11.07 -6.17 -1.74
N GLY A 16 -12.17 -6.83 -2.09
CA GLY A 16 -13.24 -7.23 -1.16
C GLY A 16 -13.09 -8.68 -0.64
N GLY A 17 -12.05 -9.39 -1.08
CA GLY A 17 -11.80 -10.79 -0.79
C GLY A 17 -10.77 -11.41 -1.73
N PHE A 18 -10.53 -12.71 -1.60
CA PHE A 18 -9.61 -13.44 -2.48
C PHE A 18 -10.00 -13.29 -3.95
N SER A 19 -9.00 -13.10 -4.82
CA SER A 19 -9.17 -12.97 -6.28
C SER A 19 -10.01 -11.76 -6.77
N THR A 20 -10.30 -10.79 -5.90
CA THR A 20 -11.08 -9.58 -6.25
C THR A 20 -10.23 -8.31 -6.39
N LEU A 21 -8.89 -8.47 -6.41
CA LEU A 21 -7.95 -7.36 -6.49
C LEU A 21 -8.16 -6.58 -7.80
N THR A 22 -8.53 -5.31 -7.69
CA THR A 22 -8.86 -4.45 -8.83
C THR A 22 -8.08 -3.14 -8.74
N THR A 23 -7.53 -2.70 -9.86
CA THR A 23 -6.87 -1.39 -9.96
C THR A 23 -7.88 -0.27 -9.83
N LYS A 24 -7.62 0.71 -8.97
CA LYS A 24 -8.46 1.91 -8.85
C LYS A 24 -8.42 2.74 -10.12
N GLU A 25 -9.57 3.31 -10.47
CA GLU A 25 -9.68 4.22 -11.62
C GLU A 25 -8.75 5.44 -11.46
N LYS A 26 -8.73 6.04 -10.26
CA LYS A 26 -7.83 7.16 -9.93
C LYS A 26 -6.54 6.66 -9.29
N GLN A 27 -5.42 6.83 -9.99
CA GLN A 27 -4.06 6.52 -9.51
C GLN A 27 -3.32 7.78 -9.04
N GLY A 28 -2.17 7.58 -8.37
CA GLY A 28 -1.22 8.67 -8.05
C GLY A 28 -1.41 9.34 -6.69
N ARG A 29 -2.49 9.00 -5.95
CA ARG A 29 -2.71 9.45 -4.56
C ARG A 29 -1.65 8.91 -3.61
N VAL A 30 -1.32 7.63 -3.75
CA VAL A 30 -0.17 7.01 -3.08
C VAL A 30 1.03 7.18 -3.97
N GLN A 31 2.09 7.75 -3.42
CA GLN A 31 3.38 7.86 -4.10
C GLN A 31 4.40 7.04 -3.35
N GLY A 32 5.40 6.53 -4.05
CA GLY A 32 6.46 5.79 -3.38
C GLY A 32 7.79 5.88 -4.07
N LYS A 33 8.82 5.55 -3.30
CA LYS A 33 10.20 5.43 -3.76
C LYS A 33 10.79 4.18 -3.12
N ALA A 34 11.61 3.48 -3.87
CA ALA A 34 12.32 2.31 -3.41
C ALA A 34 13.80 2.41 -3.76
N THR A 35 14.64 1.84 -2.92
CA THR A 35 16.07 1.65 -3.18
C THR A 35 16.48 0.25 -2.73
N TRP A 36 17.30 -0.41 -3.53
CA TRP A 36 17.94 -1.66 -3.17
C TRP A 36 19.40 -1.38 -2.82
N LYS A 37 19.82 -1.77 -1.62
CA LYS A 37 21.21 -1.63 -1.17
C LYS A 37 21.52 -2.68 -0.11
N ASP A 38 22.67 -3.34 -0.26
CA ASP A 38 23.21 -4.32 0.70
C ASP A 38 22.21 -5.44 1.03
N GLY A 39 21.66 -6.09 -0.01
CA GLY A 39 20.74 -7.20 0.16
C GLY A 39 19.36 -6.83 0.71
N THR A 40 19.02 -5.54 0.79
CA THR A 40 17.78 -5.06 1.42
C THR A 40 17.05 -4.02 0.58
N TRP A 41 15.74 -4.21 0.42
CA TRP A 41 14.83 -3.20 -0.12
C TRP A 41 14.44 -2.20 0.96
N ARG A 42 14.58 -0.92 0.66
CA ARG A 42 14.02 0.18 1.46
C ARG A 42 12.95 0.85 0.63
N VAL A 43 11.70 0.76 1.09
CA VAL A 43 10.53 1.28 0.39
C VAL A 43 9.82 2.28 1.29
N VAL A 44 9.50 3.44 0.73
CA VAL A 44 8.70 4.46 1.38
C VAL A 44 7.47 4.71 0.53
N MET A 45 6.30 4.65 1.16
CA MET A 45 5.02 5.04 0.57
C MET A 45 4.48 6.26 1.33
N ARG A 46 3.95 7.24 0.60
CA ARG A 46 3.32 8.43 1.16
C ARG A 46 1.94 8.62 0.55
N ARG A 47 1.00 9.09 1.37
CA ARG A 47 -0.32 9.58 0.93
C ARG A 47 -0.83 10.64 1.90
N PRO A 48 -1.70 11.55 1.47
CA PRO A 48 -2.45 12.40 2.38
C PRO A 48 -3.33 11.56 3.32
N LEU A 49 -3.54 12.03 4.56
CA LEU A 49 -4.48 11.42 5.50
C LEU A 49 -5.93 11.69 5.09
N SER A 50 -6.23 12.91 4.64
CA SER A 50 -7.55 13.28 4.10
C SER A 50 -7.76 12.70 2.70
N SER A 51 -8.98 12.26 2.42
CA SER A 51 -9.40 11.81 1.09
C SER A 51 -10.62 12.59 0.63
N GLU A 52 -10.65 12.97 -0.63
CA GLU A 52 -11.86 13.50 -1.30
C GLU A 52 -12.86 12.36 -1.56
N GLU A 53 -12.35 11.15 -1.82
CA GLU A 53 -13.12 9.93 -2.04
C GLU A 53 -13.21 9.16 -0.72
N GLN A 54 -14.40 9.08 -0.13
CA GLN A 54 -14.58 8.42 1.17
C GLN A 54 -14.86 6.92 1.05
N GLU A 55 -15.38 6.48 -0.10
CA GLU A 55 -15.67 5.09 -0.41
C GLU A 55 -14.39 4.42 -0.96
N ASN A 56 -14.18 3.15 -0.64
CA ASN A 56 -13.03 2.35 -1.11
C ASN A 56 -11.63 2.89 -0.76
N GLU A 57 -11.53 3.64 0.34
CA GLU A 57 -10.27 4.18 0.86
C GLU A 57 -10.00 3.70 2.28
N ALA A 58 -8.76 3.27 2.53
CA ALA A 58 -8.31 3.04 3.89
C ALA A 58 -8.33 4.36 4.66
N LYS A 59 -9.12 4.44 5.74
CA LYS A 59 -9.21 5.61 6.61
C LYS A 59 -8.10 5.57 7.64
N LEU A 60 -7.13 6.47 7.51
CA LEU A 60 -6.06 6.68 8.49
C LEU A 60 -6.36 7.94 9.29
N ILE A 61 -6.84 7.78 10.51
CA ILE A 61 -7.37 8.88 11.33
C ILE A 61 -6.49 9.02 12.58
N PRO A 62 -5.79 10.17 12.73
CA PRO A 62 -5.06 10.49 13.96
C PRO A 62 -5.90 10.31 15.22
N GLY A 63 -5.31 9.72 16.26
CA GLY A 63 -5.97 9.42 17.53
C GLY A 63 -6.91 8.20 17.50
N ARG A 64 -7.04 7.51 16.37
CA ARG A 64 -7.74 6.21 16.29
C ARG A 64 -6.74 5.10 16.04
N ILE A 65 -7.12 3.87 16.39
CA ILE A 65 -6.39 2.65 16.00
C ILE A 65 -6.94 2.17 14.66
N GLN A 66 -6.06 1.79 13.74
CA GLN A 66 -6.39 1.17 12.45
C GLN A 66 -5.70 -0.19 12.33
N ALA A 67 -6.22 -1.06 11.47
CA ALA A 67 -5.53 -2.29 11.11
C ALA A 67 -4.63 -2.05 9.90
N ILE A 68 -3.40 -2.58 9.95
CA ILE A 68 -2.48 -2.62 8.81
C ILE A 68 -1.82 -3.99 8.72
N SER A 69 -1.51 -4.43 7.51
CA SER A 69 -0.69 -5.62 7.26
C SER A 69 0.19 -5.37 6.04
N PHE A 70 1.23 -6.18 5.91
CA PHE A 70 2.20 -6.11 4.83
C PHE A 70 2.32 -7.47 4.16
N ALA A 71 2.52 -7.46 2.85
CA ALA A 71 2.88 -8.65 2.11
C ALA A 71 4.07 -8.34 1.20
N VAL A 72 4.98 -9.31 1.06
CA VAL A 72 6.20 -9.18 0.27
C VAL A 72 6.33 -10.36 -0.66
N TRP A 73 6.78 -10.09 -1.88
CA TRP A 73 7.03 -11.07 -2.92
C TRP A 73 8.53 -11.13 -3.19
N ASN A 74 9.14 -12.30 -3.01
CA ASN A 74 10.50 -12.54 -3.44
C ASN A 74 10.53 -12.99 -4.91
N GLY A 75 10.91 -12.07 -5.81
CA GLY A 75 11.03 -12.34 -7.24
C GLY A 75 12.06 -13.43 -7.59
N GLU A 76 13.11 -13.60 -6.80
CA GLU A 76 14.09 -14.69 -6.98
C GLU A 76 13.45 -16.05 -6.75
N ASN A 77 12.50 -16.13 -5.80
CA ASN A 77 11.68 -17.30 -5.54
C ASN A 77 10.45 -17.41 -6.46
N LYS A 78 10.36 -16.56 -7.51
CA LYS A 78 9.26 -16.50 -8.48
C LYS A 78 7.88 -16.23 -7.86
N GLU A 79 7.85 -15.62 -6.69
CA GLU A 79 6.61 -15.26 -5.99
C GLU A 79 5.84 -14.19 -6.77
N ARG A 80 4.53 -14.38 -6.91
CA ARG A 80 3.60 -13.46 -7.59
C ARG A 80 2.16 -13.68 -7.13
N ASN A 81 1.31 -12.68 -7.29
CA ASN A 81 -0.12 -12.74 -6.96
C ASN A 81 -0.36 -13.23 -5.52
N GLY A 82 -1.05 -14.36 -5.34
CA GLY A 82 -1.31 -14.95 -4.02
C GLY A 82 -0.10 -15.64 -3.36
N GLN A 83 0.96 -15.94 -4.12
CA GLN A 83 2.18 -16.56 -3.60
C GLN A 83 3.09 -15.45 -3.08
N LYS A 84 3.10 -15.27 -1.75
CA LYS A 84 3.81 -14.20 -1.04
C LYS A 84 3.93 -14.51 0.44
N ALA A 85 4.90 -13.91 1.10
CA ALA A 85 4.93 -13.84 2.55
C ALA A 85 3.95 -12.76 3.04
N VAL A 86 3.16 -13.05 4.07
CA VAL A 86 2.17 -12.13 4.65
C VAL A 86 2.43 -11.98 6.14
N ALA A 87 2.50 -10.73 6.60
CA ALA A 87 2.59 -10.41 8.01
C ALA A 87 1.20 -10.48 8.68
N PRO A 88 1.11 -10.73 10.01
CA PRO A 88 -0.16 -10.63 10.71
C PRO A 88 -0.73 -9.20 10.63
N TRP A 89 -1.98 -9.04 11.07
CA TRP A 89 -2.54 -7.71 11.27
C TRP A 89 -1.90 -7.03 12.48
N PHE A 90 -1.45 -5.80 12.27
CA PHE A 90 -0.95 -4.91 13.32
C PHE A 90 -1.95 -3.80 13.62
N GLN A 91 -1.86 -3.28 14.84
CA GLN A 91 -2.53 -2.06 15.25
C GLN A 91 -1.65 -0.86 14.87
N LEU A 92 -2.13 -0.05 13.95
CA LEU A 92 -1.55 1.23 13.58
C LEU A 92 -2.21 2.33 14.41
N ALA A 93 -1.44 2.98 15.26
CA ALA A 93 -1.81 4.22 15.93
C ALA A 93 -1.08 5.38 15.26
N LEU A 94 -1.83 6.39 14.85
CA LEU A 94 -1.28 7.67 14.40
C LEU A 94 -1.50 8.68 15.51
N ASP A 95 -0.43 9.32 15.98
CA ASP A 95 -0.55 10.33 17.02
C ASP A 95 -1.49 11.46 16.59
N PRO A 96 -2.29 12.03 17.52
CA PRO A 96 -3.10 13.20 17.23
C PRO A 96 -2.25 14.30 16.62
N VAL A 97 -2.82 15.03 15.66
CA VAL A 97 -2.19 16.27 15.18
C VAL A 97 -2.29 17.28 16.32
N THR A 98 -1.24 17.38 17.14
CA THR A 98 -1.10 18.48 18.09
C THR A 98 -0.98 19.76 17.29
N LYS A 99 -2.00 20.62 17.36
CA LYS A 99 -1.84 21.99 16.90
C LYS A 99 -0.83 22.65 17.85
N ALA A 100 0.28 23.13 17.28
CA ALA A 100 1.19 24.02 17.98
C ALA A 100 0.49 25.34 18.35
#